data_AF-A0A0R1EIV0-F1
#
_entry.id   AF-A0A0R1EIV0-F1
#
_cell.length_a   1.000
_cell.length_b   1.000
_cell.length_c   1.000
_cell.angle_alpha   90.00
_cell.angle_beta   90.00
_cell.angle_gamma   90.00
#
_symmetry.space_group_name_H-M   'P 1'
#
loop_
_entity.id
_entity.type
_entity.pdbx_description
1 polymer ?
#
loop_
_entity_poly.entity_id
_entity_poly.type
_entity_poly.pdbx_seq_one_letter_code
_entity_poly.pdbx_strand_id
1 'polypeptide(L)'
;MTNREDELLANIVGVGGGSGSGSAAGSAIVSTNGTETEAATTAATIISAVHQLGDNNTTVVTVSNGVGPAGSTAGGVTAAATAATATEPNENITINGLSPSHRQAANNSSSSSAVTAANPLKLNTSGTADNNSTITNATTAAGAAGAAAGTTTTTNGGGEFWSENPPSSASSGFSDDDSLAGQEGDPKPIDQIVQMVKQRGRHGLIKEYADIRNRAPEGTFLHARMRANLTKNRYTDVLCYDHSRVVLANEDGDEPSDYINANFVDGYKQKNAYISTQGPLPKTSQDFWRMIWEQHCLVIVMTTRVMERGRVKCGQYWEPTEESSLEFGDYHVRTISVECNEDYMVASLELRNIKTDEVRNVSHWQFTSWPDYGVPSSAMAMLNFLQKVREKQAQLVQGLGDTWAGHPRGPPIVVHCSAGIGRTGTFITLDICISRLEDVGTADIRGTVEKIRSQRAYSIQMPDQYVFCHLALIEYAYSRGMLQTVDLAGFDEREPDSE
;
A
#
# COMPACT_ATOMS: atom_id res chain seq x y z
N MET A 1 5.04 10.60 -24.10
CA MET A 1 5.81 9.37 -23.83
C MET A 1 4.86 8.39 -23.18
N THR A 2 4.49 7.37 -23.93
CA THR A 2 3.50 6.34 -23.57
C THR A 2 4.00 5.46 -22.44
N ASN A 3 3.09 5.05 -21.55
CA ASN A 3 3.37 4.22 -20.41
C ASN A 3 4.00 2.88 -20.85
N ARG A 4 5.12 2.52 -20.21
CA ARG A 4 5.78 1.21 -20.36
C ARG A 4 4.89 0.03 -19.91
N GLU A 5 3.73 0.32 -19.30
CA GLU A 5 2.67 -0.65 -19.03
C GLU A 5 1.90 -1.08 -20.30
N ASP A 6 1.91 -0.29 -21.38
CA ASP A 6 1.17 -0.60 -22.62
C ASP A 6 2.06 -1.24 -23.70
N GLU A 7 3.36 -0.91 -23.74
CA GLU A 7 4.32 -1.53 -24.68
C GLU A 7 4.56 -3.03 -24.41
N LEU A 8 4.37 -3.49 -23.16
CA LEU A 8 4.59 -4.89 -22.80
C LEU A 8 3.43 -5.82 -23.20
N LEU A 9 2.25 -5.28 -23.53
CA LEU A 9 1.10 -6.07 -24.00
C LEU A 9 1.04 -6.22 -25.52
N ALA A 10 1.69 -5.34 -26.28
CA ALA A 10 1.78 -5.48 -27.74
C ALA A 10 2.63 -6.70 -28.16
N ASN A 11 3.57 -7.13 -27.33
CA ASN A 11 4.47 -8.25 -27.62
C ASN A 11 3.92 -9.63 -27.21
N ILE A 12 2.74 -9.71 -26.58
CA ILE A 12 2.11 -10.96 -26.14
C ILE A 12 1.02 -11.44 -27.12
N VAL A 13 0.56 -10.59 -28.05
CA VAL A 13 -0.44 -10.95 -29.08
C VAL A 13 0.21 -11.33 -30.43
N GLY A 14 1.54 -11.31 -30.53
CA GLY A 14 2.26 -11.48 -31.80
C GLY A 14 3.32 -12.57 -31.82
N VAL A 15 3.02 -13.81 -31.42
CA VAL A 15 3.89 -14.96 -31.72
C VAL A 15 3.03 -16.15 -32.15
N GLY A 16 2.84 -16.27 -33.46
CA GLY A 16 2.26 -17.44 -34.11
C GLY A 16 2.58 -17.40 -35.59
N GLY A 17 3.70 -18.03 -35.99
CA GLY A 17 4.04 -18.25 -37.40
C GLY A 17 5.49 -17.92 -37.74
N GLY A 18 6.41 -18.82 -37.37
CA GLY A 18 7.74 -18.85 -37.96
C GLY A 18 7.79 -19.88 -39.08
N SER A 19 8.22 -19.46 -40.28
CA SER A 19 8.96 -20.30 -41.24
C SER A 19 9.30 -19.50 -42.51
N GLY A 20 10.56 -19.49 -42.93
CA GLY A 20 10.92 -19.17 -44.32
C GLY A 20 12.24 -18.41 -44.53
N SER A 21 13.30 -19.17 -44.71
CA SER A 21 14.62 -18.85 -45.27
C SER A 21 14.68 -17.86 -46.45
N GLY A 22 15.79 -17.11 -46.60
CA GLY A 22 16.23 -16.65 -47.93
C GLY A 22 17.13 -15.41 -48.01
N SER A 23 18.45 -15.63 -47.94
CA SER A 23 19.57 -14.99 -48.64
C SER A 23 19.35 -13.82 -49.64
N ALA A 24 20.25 -12.83 -49.49
CA ALA A 24 21.00 -12.05 -50.52
C ALA A 24 20.43 -10.77 -51.17
N ALA A 25 21.22 -9.70 -50.98
CA ALA A 25 21.81 -8.75 -51.94
C ALA A 25 20.93 -8.06 -52.99
N GLY A 26 21.12 -6.74 -53.13
CA GLY A 26 20.87 -6.05 -54.41
C GLY A 26 20.57 -4.57 -54.32
N SER A 27 21.54 -3.77 -54.75
CA SER A 27 21.52 -2.32 -54.96
C SER A 27 20.36 -1.73 -55.77
N ALA A 28 20.13 -0.45 -55.46
CA ALA A 28 19.99 0.70 -56.37
C ALA A 28 18.63 1.18 -56.92
N ILE A 29 18.31 2.41 -56.49
CA ILE A 29 17.95 3.64 -57.24
C ILE A 29 16.94 3.52 -58.42
N VAL A 30 15.79 4.21 -58.30
CA VAL A 30 15.36 5.38 -59.12
C VAL A 30 13.85 5.60 -59.00
N SER A 31 13.50 6.86 -58.77
CA SER A 31 12.20 7.53 -58.73
C SER A 31 11.39 7.45 -60.04
N THR A 32 10.07 7.29 -59.94
CA THR A 32 9.08 8.06 -60.73
C THR A 32 7.71 8.12 -60.05
N ASN A 33 7.11 9.31 -60.12
CA ASN A 33 5.76 9.69 -59.68
C ASN A 33 4.64 8.89 -60.36
N GLY A 34 3.54 8.71 -59.63
CA GLY A 34 2.26 8.25 -60.18
C GLY A 34 1.20 8.14 -59.09
N THR A 35 0.32 9.13 -59.02
CA THR A 35 -0.84 9.27 -58.14
C THR A 35 -1.94 8.26 -58.47
N GLU A 36 -2.35 7.43 -57.50
CA GLU A 36 -3.71 6.89 -57.44
C GLU A 36 -4.20 6.83 -55.97
N THR A 37 -5.37 7.41 -55.79
CA THR A 37 -6.20 7.48 -54.58
C THR A 37 -6.81 6.12 -54.24
N GLU A 38 -6.60 5.64 -53.01
CA GLU A 38 -7.53 4.68 -52.38
C GLU A 38 -7.92 5.15 -50.98
N ALA A 39 -9.23 5.23 -50.78
CA ALA A 39 -9.91 5.67 -49.58
C ALA A 39 -9.83 4.58 -48.50
N ALA A 40 -9.25 4.91 -47.35
CA ALA A 40 -9.40 4.10 -46.15
C ALA A 40 -10.74 4.43 -45.49
N THR A 41 -11.63 3.43 -45.47
CA THR A 41 -12.96 3.48 -44.85
C THR A 41 -12.82 3.65 -43.34
N THR A 42 -13.10 4.86 -42.85
CA THR A 42 -13.27 5.14 -41.42
C THR A 42 -14.55 4.46 -40.93
N ALA A 43 -14.43 3.40 -40.13
CA ALA A 43 -15.56 2.85 -39.39
C ALA A 43 -15.91 3.84 -38.25
N ALA A 44 -16.88 4.72 -38.52
CA ALA A 44 -17.50 5.56 -37.52
C ALA A 44 -18.45 4.72 -36.65
N THR A 45 -18.16 4.58 -35.36
CA THR A 45 -19.14 4.10 -34.38
C THR A 45 -20.11 5.25 -34.07
N ILE A 46 -21.33 5.12 -34.57
CA ILE A 46 -22.45 6.00 -34.22
C ILE A 46 -22.95 5.60 -32.82
N ILE A 47 -22.77 6.47 -31.84
CA ILE A 47 -23.44 6.37 -30.53
C ILE A 47 -24.81 7.01 -30.69
N SER A 48 -25.85 6.19 -30.83
CA SER A 48 -27.23 6.67 -30.77
C SER A 48 -27.73 6.66 -29.32
N ALA A 49 -27.87 7.86 -28.75
CA ALA A 49 -28.67 8.26 -27.59
C ALA A 49 -28.42 7.57 -26.21
N VAL A 50 -27.92 8.36 -25.26
CA VAL A 50 -28.00 8.11 -23.81
C VAL A 50 -29.27 8.76 -23.29
N HIS A 51 -30.24 7.97 -22.81
CA HIS A 51 -31.34 8.50 -22.00
C HIS A 51 -30.98 8.33 -20.52
N GLN A 52 -30.74 9.45 -19.82
CA GLN A 52 -30.72 9.49 -18.36
C GLN A 52 -32.15 9.33 -17.85
N LEU A 53 -32.37 8.30 -17.03
CA LEU A 53 -33.46 8.28 -16.07
C LEU A 53 -32.83 8.34 -14.68
N GLY A 54 -33.30 9.29 -13.89
CA GLY A 54 -32.75 9.65 -12.60
C GLY A 54 -32.82 8.54 -11.55
N ASP A 55 -31.92 8.68 -10.58
CA ASP A 55 -31.91 8.06 -9.26
C ASP A 55 -31.97 6.54 -9.24
N ASN A 56 -30.86 5.91 -9.64
CA ASN A 56 -30.21 4.76 -8.98
C ASN A 56 -29.01 4.34 -9.85
N ASN A 57 -27.81 4.31 -9.28
CA ASN A 57 -26.56 4.12 -10.02
C ASN A 57 -26.36 2.64 -10.42
N THR A 58 -27.12 2.17 -11.41
CA THR A 58 -26.97 0.85 -12.03
C THR A 58 -26.74 1.03 -13.53
N THR A 59 -25.58 0.60 -14.03
CA THR A 59 -25.29 0.53 -15.46
C THR A 59 -25.48 -0.91 -15.93
N VAL A 60 -26.49 -1.16 -16.76
CA VAL A 60 -26.68 -2.45 -17.44
C VAL A 60 -26.07 -2.34 -18.84
N VAL A 61 -25.06 -3.14 -19.15
CA VAL A 61 -24.50 -3.26 -20.49
C VAL A 61 -25.10 -4.51 -21.15
N THR A 62 -26.03 -4.32 -22.08
CA THR A 62 -26.57 -5.41 -22.91
C THR A 62 -25.72 -5.55 -24.16
N VAL A 63 -24.98 -6.65 -24.27
CA VAL A 63 -24.30 -7.03 -25.53
C VAL A 63 -25.24 -7.97 -26.30
N SER A 64 -25.96 -7.41 -27.27
CA SER A 64 -26.74 -8.19 -28.23
C SER A 64 -25.87 -8.49 -29.45
N ASN A 65 -25.53 -9.76 -29.69
CA ASN A 65 -25.03 -10.17 -31.01
C ASN A 65 -26.19 -10.06 -32.01
N GLY A 66 -26.19 -8.99 -32.79
CA GLY A 66 -27.11 -8.81 -33.91
C GLY A 66 -26.82 -9.85 -34.99
N VAL A 67 -27.69 -10.84 -35.12
CA VAL A 67 -27.78 -11.71 -36.29
C VAL A 67 -28.77 -11.08 -37.27
N GLY A 68 -28.37 -10.94 -38.53
CA GLY A 68 -29.31 -10.82 -39.64
C GLY A 68 -28.58 -10.81 -41.00
N PRO A 69 -29.27 -11.11 -42.13
CA PRO A 69 -30.47 -11.93 -42.29
C PRO A 69 -30.25 -13.14 -43.23
N ALA A 70 -31.29 -13.98 -43.30
CA ALA A 70 -31.36 -15.27 -43.95
C ALA A 70 -31.17 -15.28 -45.48
N GLY A 71 -30.64 -16.40 -45.99
CA GLY A 71 -30.60 -16.76 -47.42
C GLY A 71 -30.36 -18.25 -47.68
N SER A 72 -31.47 -18.99 -47.79
CA SER A 72 -31.74 -20.20 -48.62
C SER A 72 -30.82 -21.44 -48.64
N THR A 73 -31.40 -22.56 -48.15
CA THR A 73 -31.52 -23.91 -48.76
C THR A 73 -30.28 -24.69 -49.22
N ALA A 74 -30.00 -25.84 -48.59
CA ALA A 74 -30.38 -27.19 -49.07
C ALA A 74 -29.51 -28.32 -48.48
N GLY A 75 -30.17 -29.37 -47.97
CA GLY A 75 -29.79 -30.77 -48.21
C GLY A 75 -28.82 -31.47 -47.25
N GLY A 76 -29.20 -32.69 -46.82
CA GLY A 76 -28.24 -33.80 -46.74
C GLY A 76 -28.09 -34.49 -45.39
N VAL A 77 -28.73 -35.65 -45.27
CA VAL A 77 -28.64 -36.64 -44.19
C VAL A 77 -27.34 -37.45 -44.32
N THR A 78 -26.70 -37.83 -43.21
CA THR A 78 -26.26 -39.21 -42.81
C THR A 78 -25.02 -39.23 -41.89
N ALA A 79 -24.96 -40.31 -41.11
CA ALA A 79 -24.14 -40.57 -39.93
C ALA A 79 -22.68 -40.96 -40.21
N ALA A 80 -21.80 -40.76 -39.22
CA ALA A 80 -21.17 -41.85 -38.43
C ALA A 80 -19.77 -41.48 -37.88
N ALA A 81 -19.62 -41.78 -36.58
CA ALA A 81 -18.45 -42.35 -35.89
C ALA A 81 -17.15 -41.56 -35.59
N THR A 82 -16.88 -41.51 -34.27
CA THR A 82 -15.60 -41.69 -33.54
C THR A 82 -14.48 -40.64 -33.65
N ALA A 83 -14.23 -39.88 -32.56
CA ALA A 83 -13.18 -40.18 -31.55
C ALA A 83 -13.00 -39.02 -30.54
N ALA A 84 -12.83 -39.40 -29.27
CA ALA A 84 -12.22 -38.74 -28.11
C ALA A 84 -12.00 -37.21 -28.08
N THR A 85 -12.52 -36.55 -27.04
CA THR A 85 -11.78 -35.57 -26.21
C THR A 85 -12.57 -35.27 -24.93
N ALA A 86 -11.83 -35.05 -23.85
CA ALA A 86 -12.33 -34.73 -22.52
C ALA A 86 -12.97 -33.34 -22.47
N THR A 87 -14.07 -33.21 -21.73
CA THR A 87 -14.70 -31.92 -21.42
C THR A 87 -15.09 -31.93 -19.94
N GLU A 88 -14.28 -31.24 -19.13
CA GLU A 88 -14.65 -30.79 -17.79
C GLU A 88 -15.79 -29.75 -17.90
N PRO A 89 -16.72 -29.69 -16.94
CA PRO A 89 -17.90 -28.83 -17.04
C PRO A 89 -17.58 -27.36 -16.77
N ASN A 90 -18.15 -26.48 -17.60
CA ASN A 90 -18.27 -25.05 -17.31
C ASN A 90 -19.13 -24.88 -16.05
N GLU A 91 -18.52 -24.50 -14.93
CA GLU A 91 -19.25 -23.96 -13.79
C GLU A 91 -19.56 -22.48 -14.04
N ASN A 92 -20.82 -22.21 -14.40
CA ASN A 92 -21.40 -20.88 -14.30
C ASN A 92 -21.48 -20.49 -12.82
N ILE A 93 -20.58 -19.61 -12.36
CA ILE A 93 -20.72 -18.98 -11.05
C ILE A 93 -21.89 -18.00 -11.10
N THR A 94 -23.02 -18.46 -10.56
CA THR A 94 -24.19 -17.63 -10.30
C THR A 94 -24.04 -17.05 -8.90
N ILE A 95 -23.80 -15.74 -8.77
CA ILE A 95 -23.92 -15.06 -7.48
C ILE A 95 -25.41 -14.83 -7.23
N ASN A 96 -26.05 -15.78 -6.57
CA ASN A 96 -27.40 -15.62 -6.05
C ASN A 96 -27.32 -15.07 -4.63
N GLY A 97 -27.70 -13.81 -4.48
CA GLY A 97 -27.98 -13.21 -3.19
C GLY A 97 -28.59 -11.85 -3.44
N LEU A 98 -29.92 -11.81 -3.52
CA LEU A 98 -30.83 -10.69 -3.19
C LEU A 98 -32.21 -11.04 -3.75
N SER A 99 -33.08 -11.60 -2.90
CA SER A 99 -34.52 -11.60 -3.17
C SER A 99 -35.14 -10.30 -2.65
N PRO A 100 -36.08 -9.67 -3.38
CA PRO A 100 -36.79 -8.49 -2.91
C PRO A 100 -38.02 -8.92 -2.10
N SER A 101 -38.08 -8.54 -0.82
CA SER A 101 -39.31 -8.64 -0.03
C SER A 101 -39.89 -7.25 0.19
N HIS A 102 -41.00 -7.00 -0.50
CA HIS A 102 -41.84 -5.82 -0.33
C HIS A 102 -42.39 -5.69 1.10
N ARG A 103 -42.45 -4.43 1.56
CA ARG A 103 -43.26 -3.95 2.67
C ARG A 103 -44.76 -4.13 2.37
N GLN A 104 -45.51 -4.58 3.36
CA GLN A 104 -46.88 -4.09 3.60
C GLN A 104 -46.95 -3.57 5.03
N ALA A 105 -47.44 -2.33 5.16
CA ALA A 105 -47.81 -1.71 6.42
C ALA A 105 -49.34 -1.71 6.53
N ALA A 106 -49.87 -2.00 7.72
CA ALA A 106 -51.02 -1.29 8.32
C ALA A 106 -51.40 -1.85 9.71
N ASN A 107 -51.37 -0.95 10.70
CA ASN A 107 -52.26 -0.81 11.88
C ASN A 107 -52.92 -2.05 12.51
N ASN A 108 -52.70 -2.24 13.83
CA ASN A 108 -53.73 -1.84 14.80
C ASN A 108 -53.23 -1.65 16.25
N SER A 109 -53.90 -0.69 16.88
CA SER A 109 -53.95 -0.12 18.23
C SER A 109 -53.83 -0.98 19.52
N SER A 110 -53.63 -0.21 20.62
CA SER A 110 -53.89 -0.46 22.07
C SER A 110 -52.71 -1.00 22.89
N SER A 111 -52.34 -0.49 24.09
CA SER A 111 -52.91 0.53 24.99
C SER A 111 -51.93 0.83 26.14
N SER A 112 -51.89 2.11 26.57
CA SER A 112 -51.67 2.62 27.96
C SER A 112 -50.47 2.09 28.79
N SER A 113 -49.61 2.93 29.38
CA SER A 113 -49.98 3.94 30.37
C SER A 113 -48.80 4.88 30.65
N ALA A 114 -49.09 6.18 30.77
CA ALA A 114 -48.17 7.22 31.22
C ALA A 114 -48.11 7.30 32.75
N VAL A 115 -46.94 7.62 33.32
CA VAL A 115 -46.81 8.44 34.53
C VAL A 115 -45.47 9.23 34.48
N THR A 116 -45.61 10.56 34.36
CA THR A 116 -44.86 11.67 35.00
C THR A 116 -43.75 11.33 36.02
N ALA A 117 -42.69 12.08 36.31
CA ALA A 117 -42.23 13.44 36.00
C ALA A 117 -40.81 13.64 36.61
N ALA A 118 -40.20 14.80 36.29
CA ALA A 118 -39.31 15.60 37.14
C ALA A 118 -37.78 15.30 37.19
N ASN A 119 -37.05 16.15 36.45
CA ASN A 119 -35.76 16.79 36.78
C ASN A 119 -35.71 17.40 38.22
N PRO A 120 -34.61 18.02 38.72
CA PRO A 120 -33.15 17.86 38.48
C PRO A 120 -32.25 18.08 39.76
N LEU A 121 -30.92 18.13 39.57
CA LEU A 121 -29.88 18.85 40.35
C LEU A 121 -29.52 18.41 41.79
N LYS A 122 -28.22 18.20 42.05
CA LYS A 122 -27.43 19.08 42.96
C LYS A 122 -25.92 18.80 42.97
N LEU A 123 -25.21 19.91 42.80
CA LEU A 123 -23.81 20.18 43.16
C LEU A 123 -23.67 20.22 44.69
N ASN A 124 -22.55 19.77 45.25
CA ASN A 124 -21.99 20.44 46.43
C ASN A 124 -20.47 20.34 46.51
N THR A 125 -19.90 21.47 46.90
CA THR A 125 -18.50 21.87 47.00
C THR A 125 -17.98 21.79 48.44
N SER A 126 -16.67 22.09 48.59
CA SER A 126 -15.87 22.41 49.79
C SER A 126 -15.01 21.25 50.32
N GLY A 127 -13.72 21.39 50.61
CA GLY A 127 -12.80 22.54 50.55
C GLY A 127 -11.56 22.25 51.43
N THR A 128 -10.37 22.72 51.01
CA THR A 128 -9.19 23.19 51.81
C THR A 128 -8.56 22.25 52.86
N ALA A 129 -7.26 22.18 53.15
CA ALA A 129 -6.01 22.77 52.67
C ALA A 129 -4.82 22.06 53.40
N ASP A 130 -3.62 22.19 52.83
CA ASP A 130 -2.27 22.24 53.45
C ASP A 130 -1.73 21.11 54.36
N ASN A 131 -0.65 20.43 53.93
CA ASN A 131 0.74 20.79 54.31
C ASN A 131 1.81 19.72 53.95
N ASN A 132 2.80 20.18 53.19
CA ASN A 132 4.26 19.97 53.26
C ASN A 132 4.86 18.84 54.15
N SER A 133 5.72 17.99 53.56
CA SER A 133 7.08 17.74 54.10
C SER A 133 7.97 16.92 53.14
N THR A 134 9.14 17.49 52.88
CA THR A 134 10.34 17.02 52.16
C THR A 134 11.21 16.14 53.06
N ILE A 135 11.81 15.03 52.60
CA ILE A 135 13.09 14.45 53.12
C ILE A 135 13.87 13.68 52.01
N THR A 136 14.99 14.29 51.61
CA THR A 136 16.37 13.85 51.25
C THR A 136 16.75 12.46 50.70
N ASN A 137 17.50 12.52 49.57
CA ASN A 137 18.78 11.88 49.20
C ASN A 137 19.35 10.67 49.99
N ALA A 138 19.79 9.64 49.24
CA ALA A 138 21.08 8.98 49.46
C ALA A 138 21.63 8.32 48.18
N THR A 139 22.86 8.71 47.84
CA THR A 139 23.80 8.11 46.89
C THR A 139 24.57 6.96 47.55
N THR A 140 24.87 5.88 46.81
CA THR A 140 26.10 5.08 47.00
C THR A 140 26.49 4.36 45.71
N ALA A 141 27.80 4.28 45.50
CA ALA A 141 28.48 3.81 44.31
C ALA A 141 28.98 2.36 44.43
N ALA A 142 29.29 1.79 43.26
CA ALA A 142 30.38 0.86 42.92
C ALA A 142 30.55 -0.50 43.65
N GLY A 143 30.70 -1.57 42.85
CA GLY A 143 31.30 -2.84 43.28
C GLY A 143 31.27 -3.90 42.17
N ALA A 144 32.45 -4.34 41.75
CA ALA A 144 32.69 -5.20 40.58
C ALA A 144 32.73 -6.72 40.90
N ALA A 145 32.62 -7.50 39.81
CA ALA A 145 33.25 -8.80 39.54
C ALA A 145 32.79 -10.08 40.27
N GLY A 146 32.70 -11.18 39.51
CA GLY A 146 32.82 -12.53 40.03
C GLY A 146 32.06 -13.61 39.25
N ALA A 147 32.70 -14.21 38.25
CA ALA A 147 32.28 -15.46 37.63
C ALA A 147 32.57 -16.65 38.55
N ALA A 148 31.68 -17.66 38.60
CA ALA A 148 32.04 -19.07 38.78
C ALA A 148 30.83 -19.99 38.57
N ALA A 149 31.13 -21.13 37.94
CA ALA A 149 30.22 -22.21 37.53
C ALA A 149 29.65 -23.03 38.70
N GLY A 150 28.50 -23.68 38.46
CA GLY A 150 27.94 -24.72 39.32
C GLY A 150 26.85 -25.51 38.61
N THR A 151 27.19 -26.68 38.11
CA THR A 151 26.30 -27.68 37.52
C THR A 151 25.52 -28.43 38.61
N THR A 152 24.19 -28.52 38.55
CA THR A 152 23.43 -29.72 39.01
C THR A 152 22.01 -29.77 38.47
N THR A 153 21.52 -31.01 38.33
CA THR A 153 20.45 -31.51 37.47
C THR A 153 19.09 -31.63 38.20
N THR A 154 18.00 -31.35 37.47
CA THR A 154 16.62 -31.94 37.55
C THR A 154 15.84 -31.99 38.87
N THR A 155 14.62 -31.38 38.92
CA THR A 155 13.30 -32.02 38.61
C THR A 155 12.11 -31.06 38.83
N ASN A 156 11.24 -31.00 37.81
CA ASN A 156 9.79 -30.74 37.73
C ASN A 156 9.05 -29.83 38.74
N GLY A 157 8.28 -28.88 38.19
CA GLY A 157 7.07 -28.35 38.83
C GLY A 157 6.44 -27.11 38.20
N GLY A 158 5.75 -27.28 37.06
CA GLY A 158 4.51 -26.57 36.68
C GLY A 158 4.47 -25.04 36.60
N GLY A 159 4.27 -24.54 35.37
CA GLY A 159 3.67 -23.22 35.12
C GLY A 159 4.48 -22.34 34.17
N GLU A 160 4.66 -22.76 32.92
CA GLU A 160 5.32 -21.93 31.91
C GLU A 160 4.28 -21.20 31.06
N PHE A 161 4.22 -19.90 31.31
CA PHE A 161 3.59 -18.85 30.55
C PHE A 161 4.23 -18.80 29.16
N TRP A 162 3.45 -19.09 28.11
CA TRP A 162 3.92 -19.03 26.72
C TRP A 162 4.20 -17.58 26.33
N SER A 163 5.47 -17.19 26.40
CA SER A 163 5.98 -15.95 25.82
C SER A 163 7.31 -16.24 25.12
N GLU A 164 7.25 -16.95 23.99
CA GLU A 164 8.35 -16.99 23.03
C GLU A 164 7.86 -16.36 21.73
N ASN A 165 8.09 -15.05 21.60
CA ASN A 165 8.05 -14.40 20.30
C ASN A 165 9.12 -15.04 19.41
N PRO A 166 8.82 -15.33 18.12
CA PRO A 166 9.81 -15.85 17.20
C PRO A 166 10.99 -14.87 17.03
N PRO A 167 12.18 -15.36 16.66
CA PRO A 167 13.39 -14.54 16.58
C PRO A 167 13.33 -13.62 15.35
N SER A 168 12.62 -12.51 15.48
CA SER A 168 12.77 -11.33 14.61
C SER A 168 12.56 -10.01 15.38
N SER A 169 12.22 -10.10 16.68
CA SER A 169 12.12 -8.96 17.59
C SER A 169 13.24 -8.90 18.62
N ALA A 170 14.29 -9.72 18.49
CA ALA A 170 15.44 -9.67 19.38
C ALA A 170 16.18 -8.34 19.18
N SER A 171 15.82 -7.39 20.03
CA SER A 171 16.61 -6.28 20.55
C SER A 171 18.11 -6.49 20.31
N SER A 172 18.60 -6.01 19.17
CA SER A 172 19.99 -5.62 19.00
C SER A 172 20.02 -4.16 19.43
N GLY A 173 20.83 -3.87 20.45
CA GLY A 173 20.75 -2.69 21.29
C GLY A 173 20.43 -1.38 20.57
N PHE A 174 19.61 -0.56 21.24
CA PHE A 174 19.27 0.80 20.90
C PHE A 174 20.53 1.63 20.59
N SER A 175 20.91 1.59 19.33
CA SER A 175 21.74 2.57 18.67
C SER A 175 20.75 3.38 17.84
N ASP A 176 20.30 4.52 18.39
CA ASP A 176 19.58 5.53 17.60
C ASP A 176 20.43 6.04 16.40
N ASP A 177 21.72 5.69 16.38
CA ASP A 177 22.74 6.09 15.40
C ASP A 177 22.59 5.40 14.03
N ASP A 178 21.95 4.22 13.95
CA ASP A 178 21.78 3.46 12.69
C ASP A 178 20.48 3.81 11.92
N SER A 179 19.65 4.68 12.52
CA SER A 179 18.45 5.21 11.87
C SER A 179 18.83 6.27 10.82
N LEU A 180 17.90 6.69 9.95
CA LEU A 180 18.05 7.77 8.94
C LEU A 180 18.50 9.15 9.49
N ALA A 181 18.93 9.21 10.75
CA ALA A 181 19.53 10.35 11.42
C ALA A 181 21.01 10.55 11.07
N GLY A 182 21.76 9.49 10.75
CA GLY A 182 23.21 9.50 10.52
C GLY A 182 23.68 10.39 9.36
N GLN A 183 24.91 10.88 9.43
CA GLN A 183 25.55 11.85 8.51
C GLN A 183 25.72 11.38 7.05
N GLU A 184 25.24 10.19 6.67
CA GLU A 184 25.30 9.71 5.28
C GLU A 184 24.26 10.45 4.42
N GLY A 185 24.74 11.31 3.53
CA GLY A 185 23.90 12.07 2.60
C GLY A 185 24.35 13.52 2.44
N ASP A 186 23.53 14.31 1.77
CA ASP A 186 23.73 15.74 1.56
C ASP A 186 22.50 16.53 2.03
N PRO A 187 22.19 16.52 3.35
CA PRO A 187 21.02 17.17 3.90
C PRO A 187 21.13 18.69 3.76
N LYS A 188 20.06 19.31 3.27
CA LYS A 188 20.01 20.75 2.99
C LYS A 188 18.90 21.44 3.76
N PRO A 189 19.13 22.68 4.24
CA PRO A 189 18.06 23.58 4.64
C PRO A 189 17.06 23.79 3.51
N ILE A 190 15.81 24.10 3.86
CA ILE A 190 14.73 24.17 2.87
C ILE A 190 14.96 25.25 1.79
N ASP A 191 15.56 26.39 2.14
CA ASP A 191 15.94 27.44 1.18
C ASP A 191 16.95 26.95 0.14
N GLN A 192 17.92 26.15 0.56
CA GLN A 192 18.89 25.52 -0.35
C GLN A 192 18.23 24.43 -1.22
N ILE A 193 17.25 23.70 -0.68
CA ILE A 193 16.46 22.73 -1.48
C ILE A 193 15.70 23.46 -2.59
N VAL A 194 15.03 24.58 -2.28
CA VAL A 194 14.32 25.38 -3.28
C VAL A 194 15.27 25.86 -4.37
N GLN A 195 16.43 26.40 -4.00
CA GLN A 195 17.46 26.84 -4.95
C GLN A 195 17.96 25.69 -5.84
N MET A 196 18.24 24.52 -5.25
CA MET A 196 18.68 23.33 -5.97
C MET A 196 17.60 22.84 -6.95
N VAL A 197 16.34 22.78 -6.52
CA VAL A 197 15.21 22.35 -7.38
C VAL A 197 15.03 23.33 -8.53
N LYS A 198 15.11 24.63 -8.28
CA LYS A 198 15.05 25.67 -9.33
C LYS A 198 16.20 25.53 -10.32
N GLN A 199 17.44 25.38 -9.85
CA GLN A 199 18.64 25.28 -10.70
C GLN A 199 18.64 24.02 -11.56
N ARG A 200 18.18 22.89 -11.03
CA ARG A 200 18.14 21.62 -11.77
C ARG A 200 16.96 21.53 -12.75
N GLY A 201 15.86 22.20 -12.43
CA GLY A 201 14.59 22.04 -13.14
C GLY A 201 14.08 20.60 -13.11
N ARG A 202 12.96 20.36 -13.80
CA ARG A 202 12.38 19.02 -13.92
C ARG A 202 13.36 18.04 -14.57
N HIS A 203 14.04 18.43 -15.64
CA HIS A 203 14.95 17.54 -16.37
C HIS A 203 16.14 17.09 -15.51
N GLY A 204 16.75 18.00 -14.74
CA GLY A 204 17.86 17.65 -13.84
C GLY A 204 17.43 16.69 -12.73
N LEU A 205 16.23 16.86 -12.17
CA LEU A 205 15.69 15.90 -11.19
C LEU A 205 15.36 14.53 -11.80
N ILE A 206 14.85 14.49 -13.04
CA ILE A 206 14.64 13.23 -13.77
C ILE A 206 15.97 12.52 -14.03
N LYS A 207 17.02 13.27 -14.38
CA LYS A 207 18.38 12.73 -14.57
C LYS A 207 18.94 12.17 -13.27
N GLU A 208 18.82 12.89 -12.16
CA GLU A 208 19.20 12.38 -10.84
C GLU A 208 18.45 11.08 -10.48
N TYR A 209 17.14 11.03 -10.72
CA TYR A 209 16.38 9.79 -10.51
C TYR A 209 16.87 8.65 -11.43
N ALA A 210 17.24 8.95 -12.67
CA ALA A 210 17.81 7.95 -13.58
C ALA A 210 19.11 7.37 -13.02
N ASP A 211 19.97 8.19 -12.40
CA ASP A 211 21.19 7.71 -11.74
C ASP A 211 20.87 6.74 -10.59
N ILE A 212 19.87 7.07 -9.76
CA ILE A 212 19.41 6.20 -8.66
C ILE A 212 18.82 4.89 -9.22
N ARG A 213 17.99 4.99 -10.26
CA ARG A 213 17.31 3.85 -10.88
C ARG A 213 18.28 2.87 -11.53
N ASN A 214 19.36 3.38 -12.13
CA ASN A 214 20.33 2.58 -12.87
C ASN A 214 21.32 1.83 -11.96
N ARG A 215 21.36 2.12 -10.65
CA ARG A 215 22.14 1.34 -9.69
C ARG A 215 21.54 -0.05 -9.51
N ALA A 216 22.41 -1.05 -9.52
CA ALA A 216 22.00 -2.43 -9.25
C ALA A 216 21.53 -2.56 -7.79
N PRO A 217 20.49 -3.37 -7.52
CA PRO A 217 20.14 -3.78 -6.16
C PRO A 217 21.34 -4.41 -5.45
N GLU A 218 21.62 -3.99 -4.21
CA GLU A 218 22.78 -4.48 -3.44
C GLU A 218 22.48 -5.77 -2.63
N GLY A 219 21.22 -6.21 -2.60
CA GLY A 219 20.76 -7.40 -1.88
C GLY A 219 20.34 -8.56 -2.79
N THR A 220 19.95 -9.67 -2.16
CA THR A 220 19.49 -10.89 -2.85
C THR A 220 17.97 -11.05 -2.81
N PHE A 221 17.43 -11.90 -3.68
CA PHE A 221 15.99 -12.19 -3.83
C PHE A 221 15.69 -13.70 -3.79
N LEU A 222 16.51 -14.48 -3.08
CA LEU A 222 16.49 -15.94 -3.11
C LEU A 222 15.15 -16.50 -2.62
N HIS A 223 14.62 -16.01 -1.49
CA HIS A 223 13.35 -16.49 -0.94
C HIS A 223 12.17 -16.13 -1.84
N ALA A 224 12.18 -14.92 -2.40
CA ALA A 224 11.16 -14.46 -3.34
C ALA A 224 11.12 -15.29 -4.64
N ARG A 225 12.27 -15.89 -5.03
CA ARG A 225 12.43 -16.73 -6.22
C ARG A 225 12.24 -18.22 -5.96
N MET A 226 12.08 -18.66 -4.71
CA MET A 226 11.79 -20.06 -4.41
C MET A 226 10.49 -20.48 -5.11
N ARG A 227 10.46 -21.70 -5.65
CA ARG A 227 9.33 -22.21 -6.43
C ARG A 227 8.00 -22.10 -5.68
N ALA A 228 7.99 -22.36 -4.36
CA ALA A 228 6.81 -22.23 -3.50
C ALA A 228 6.30 -20.78 -3.37
N ASN A 229 7.20 -19.79 -3.49
CA ASN A 229 6.92 -18.38 -3.23
C ASN A 229 6.64 -17.57 -4.48
N LEU A 230 6.98 -18.08 -5.67
CA LEU A 230 6.76 -17.38 -6.94
C LEU A 230 5.31 -16.88 -7.06
N THR A 231 4.36 -17.72 -6.66
CA THR A 231 2.96 -17.39 -6.80
C THR A 231 2.49 -16.35 -5.78
N LYS A 232 3.20 -16.18 -4.65
CA LYS A 232 2.88 -15.17 -3.62
C LYS A 232 3.30 -13.74 -4.04
N ASN A 233 4.01 -13.58 -5.15
CA ASN A 233 4.36 -12.27 -5.72
C ASN A 233 3.27 -11.81 -6.70
N ARG A 234 2.78 -10.58 -6.54
CA ARG A 234 1.84 -9.96 -7.50
C ARG A 234 2.49 -9.71 -8.86
N TYR A 235 3.77 -9.35 -8.84
CA TYR A 235 4.56 -9.06 -10.02
C TYR A 235 5.85 -9.88 -9.98
N THR A 236 6.21 -10.49 -11.10
CA THR A 236 7.39 -11.36 -11.19
C THR A 236 8.71 -10.58 -11.16
N ASP A 237 8.66 -9.29 -11.48
CA ASP A 237 9.78 -8.36 -11.53
C ASP A 237 9.89 -7.45 -10.29
N VAL A 238 8.93 -7.52 -9.36
CA VAL A 238 8.97 -6.76 -8.08
C VAL A 238 9.02 -7.72 -6.90
N LEU A 239 10.25 -8.01 -6.46
CA LEU A 239 10.55 -8.96 -5.40
C LEU A 239 11.04 -8.23 -4.14
N CYS A 240 10.82 -8.82 -2.96
CA CYS A 240 11.37 -8.31 -1.70
C CYS A 240 12.81 -8.79 -1.51
N TYR A 241 13.65 -7.94 -0.91
CA TYR A 241 15.01 -8.34 -0.53
C TYR A 241 14.99 -9.37 0.59
N ASP A 242 15.98 -10.28 0.61
CA ASP A 242 16.11 -11.28 1.66
C ASP A 242 16.48 -10.70 3.03
N HIS A 243 17.40 -9.72 3.10
CA HIS A 243 17.97 -9.24 4.38
C HIS A 243 17.01 -8.39 5.22
N SER A 244 15.98 -7.81 4.58
CA SER A 244 15.00 -6.94 5.21
C SER A 244 13.57 -7.47 5.07
N ARG A 245 13.38 -8.71 4.56
CA ARG A 245 12.02 -9.25 4.40
C ARG A 245 11.36 -9.43 5.76
N VAL A 246 10.04 -9.26 5.79
CA VAL A 246 9.26 -9.73 6.94
C VAL A 246 9.18 -11.25 6.85
N VAL A 247 9.55 -11.92 7.93
CA VAL A 247 9.51 -13.38 8.07
C VAL A 247 8.30 -13.73 8.92
N LEU A 248 7.39 -14.53 8.37
CA LEU A 248 6.21 -14.98 9.11
C LEU A 248 6.56 -16.18 9.98
N ALA A 249 5.97 -16.27 11.17
CA ALA A 249 6.17 -17.42 12.05
C ALA A 249 5.60 -18.69 11.40
N ASN A 250 6.28 -19.83 11.60
CA ASN A 250 5.72 -21.10 11.19
C ASN A 250 4.53 -21.45 12.09
N GLU A 251 3.41 -21.86 11.50
CA GLU A 251 2.26 -22.39 12.24
C GLU A 251 2.29 -23.91 12.19
N ASP A 252 1.89 -24.58 13.28
CA ASP A 252 1.85 -26.04 13.36
C ASP A 252 0.86 -26.65 12.35
N GLY A 253 1.25 -27.76 11.72
CA GLY A 253 0.30 -28.65 11.02
C GLY A 253 0.24 -28.53 9.49
N ASP A 254 0.94 -27.57 8.90
CA ASP A 254 1.31 -27.53 7.48
C ASP A 254 2.73 -26.96 7.38
N GLU A 255 3.38 -27.01 6.21
CA GLU A 255 4.63 -26.28 5.97
C GLU A 255 4.31 -24.93 5.24
N PRO A 256 3.56 -23.97 5.85
CA PRO A 256 3.32 -22.71 5.19
C PRO A 256 4.65 -21.98 5.07
N SER A 257 4.97 -21.49 3.88
CA SER A 257 6.18 -20.69 3.73
C SER A 257 6.11 -19.45 4.63
N ASP A 258 7.21 -19.19 5.33
CA ASP A 258 7.57 -17.98 6.08
C ASP A 258 7.62 -16.69 5.22
N TYR A 259 7.30 -16.81 3.92
CA TYR A 259 7.43 -15.75 2.95
C TYR A 259 6.13 -14.95 2.76
N ILE A 260 6.30 -13.64 2.84
CA ILE A 260 5.43 -12.61 2.31
C ILE A 260 6.27 -11.58 1.56
N ASN A 261 5.75 -11.00 0.47
CA ASN A 261 6.44 -9.94 -0.26
C ASN A 261 6.29 -8.60 0.48
N ALA A 262 7.04 -8.46 1.57
CA ALA A 262 7.10 -7.29 2.42
C ALA A 262 8.53 -7.08 2.92
N ASN A 263 8.96 -5.83 3.07
CA ASN A 263 10.23 -5.48 3.70
C ASN A 263 10.02 -4.49 4.84
N PHE A 264 10.76 -4.65 5.93
CA PHE A 264 10.93 -3.58 6.90
C PHE A 264 11.68 -2.41 6.25
N VAL A 265 11.24 -1.19 6.56
CA VAL A 265 11.87 0.06 6.12
C VAL A 265 11.98 0.98 7.33
N ASP A 266 13.15 1.58 7.49
CA ASP A 266 13.41 2.51 8.59
C ASP A 266 12.73 3.85 8.34
N GLY A 267 12.42 4.54 9.43
CA GLY A 267 11.97 5.91 9.45
C GLY A 267 13.04 6.85 9.99
N TYR A 268 12.70 8.13 10.06
CA TYR A 268 13.56 9.11 10.70
C TYR A 268 13.67 8.82 12.19
N LYS A 269 14.90 8.54 12.68
CA LYS A 269 15.16 8.17 14.09
C LYS A 269 14.35 6.97 14.59
N GLN A 270 14.00 6.04 13.69
CA GLN A 270 13.20 4.88 14.06
C GLN A 270 13.52 3.69 13.15
N LYS A 271 14.14 2.65 13.70
CA LYS A 271 14.31 1.38 13.00
C LYS A 271 12.97 0.69 12.79
N ASN A 272 12.78 0.04 11.64
CA ASN A 272 11.55 -0.67 11.28
C ASN A 272 10.28 0.19 11.46
N ALA A 273 10.34 1.48 11.14
CA ALA A 273 9.18 2.37 11.26
C ALA A 273 8.02 1.96 10.34
N TYR A 274 8.33 1.27 9.25
CA TYR A 274 7.37 0.84 8.25
C TYR A 274 7.55 -0.62 7.85
N ILE A 275 6.46 -1.21 7.36
CA ILE A 275 6.50 -2.39 6.51
C ILE A 275 5.99 -1.98 5.13
N SER A 276 6.87 -2.01 4.14
CA SER A 276 6.53 -1.77 2.74
C SER A 276 6.17 -3.08 2.05
N THR A 277 4.93 -3.21 1.58
CA THR A 277 4.40 -4.47 1.03
C THR A 277 3.58 -4.27 -0.23
N GLN A 278 3.43 -5.33 -1.03
CA GLN A 278 2.53 -5.33 -2.19
C GLN A 278 1.06 -5.30 -1.75
N GLY A 279 0.16 -4.90 -2.65
CA GLY A 279 -1.28 -5.07 -2.44
C GLY A 279 -1.62 -6.56 -2.31
N PRO A 280 -2.22 -7.02 -1.20
CA PRO A 280 -2.47 -8.45 -0.97
C PRO A 280 -3.18 -9.11 -2.15
N LEU A 281 -2.75 -10.33 -2.51
CA LEU A 281 -3.47 -11.19 -3.43
C LEU A 281 -4.54 -11.94 -2.63
N PRO A 282 -5.64 -12.42 -3.24
CA PRO A 282 -6.64 -13.23 -2.53
C PRO A 282 -6.00 -14.32 -1.65
N LYS A 283 -5.06 -15.09 -2.22
CA LYS A 283 -4.34 -16.16 -1.51
C LYS A 283 -3.28 -15.72 -0.50
N THR A 284 -2.85 -14.46 -0.50
CA THR A 284 -1.88 -13.93 0.47
C THR A 284 -2.55 -13.03 1.51
N SER A 285 -3.89 -12.98 1.55
CA SER A 285 -4.63 -12.16 2.51
C SER A 285 -4.47 -12.69 3.94
N GLN A 286 -4.46 -14.02 4.12
CA GLN A 286 -4.12 -14.65 5.40
C GLN A 286 -2.68 -14.30 5.83
N ASP A 287 -1.70 -14.46 4.93
CA ASP A 287 -0.31 -14.08 5.20
C ASP A 287 -0.19 -12.61 5.62
N PHE A 288 -0.97 -11.72 4.97
CA PHE A 288 -1.01 -10.30 5.31
C PHE A 288 -1.56 -10.07 6.72
N TRP A 289 -2.70 -10.67 7.08
CA TRP A 289 -3.27 -10.50 8.43
C TRP A 289 -2.43 -11.13 9.53
N ARG A 290 -1.79 -12.27 9.23
CA ARG A 290 -0.75 -12.87 10.09
C ARG A 290 0.40 -11.90 10.34
N MET A 291 0.90 -11.24 9.29
CA MET A 291 1.93 -10.20 9.40
C MET A 291 1.48 -9.04 10.30
N ILE A 292 0.25 -8.53 10.11
CA ILE A 292 -0.32 -7.45 10.93
C ILE A 292 -0.37 -7.86 12.41
N TRP A 293 -0.79 -9.10 12.67
CA TRP A 293 -0.88 -9.66 14.02
C TRP A 293 0.49 -9.81 14.68
N GLU A 294 1.42 -10.53 14.04
CA GLU A 294 2.75 -10.84 14.57
C GLU A 294 3.58 -9.57 14.80
N GLN A 295 3.45 -8.56 13.93
CA GLN A 295 4.20 -7.31 14.02
C GLN A 295 3.49 -6.24 14.86
N HIS A 296 2.36 -6.59 15.50
CA HIS A 296 1.55 -5.69 16.33
C HIS A 296 1.14 -4.39 15.62
N CYS A 297 0.98 -4.43 14.29
CA CYS A 297 0.72 -3.23 13.50
C CYS A 297 -0.64 -2.62 13.87
N LEU A 298 -0.65 -1.31 14.13
CA LEU A 298 -1.85 -0.57 14.52
C LEU A 298 -2.50 0.16 13.34
N VAL A 299 -1.70 0.55 12.35
CA VAL A 299 -2.13 1.37 11.22
C VAL A 299 -1.71 0.73 9.91
N ILE A 300 -2.66 0.67 8.97
CA ILE A 300 -2.45 0.25 7.58
C ILE A 300 -2.72 1.45 6.68
N VAL A 301 -1.79 1.74 5.77
CA VAL A 301 -1.89 2.79 4.75
C VAL A 301 -1.95 2.15 3.37
N MET A 302 -3.09 2.29 2.70
CA MET A 302 -3.35 1.84 1.35
C MET A 302 -3.38 3.03 0.39
N THR A 303 -2.48 3.06 -0.58
CA THR A 303 -2.33 4.19 -1.54
C THR A 303 -2.86 3.86 -2.94
N THR A 304 -3.82 2.93 -3.04
CA THR A 304 -4.40 2.49 -4.31
C THR A 304 -5.86 2.09 -4.11
N ARG A 305 -6.63 2.03 -5.20
CA ARG A 305 -7.92 1.33 -5.21
C ARG A 305 -7.69 -0.16 -5.46
N VAL A 306 -8.66 -0.99 -5.10
CA VAL A 306 -8.63 -2.44 -5.43
C VAL A 306 -8.50 -2.65 -6.94
N MET A 307 -9.20 -1.83 -7.72
CA MET A 307 -9.14 -1.80 -9.17
C MET A 307 -8.91 -0.37 -9.67
N GLU A 308 -7.98 -0.21 -10.60
CA GLU A 308 -7.70 1.03 -11.31
C GLU A 308 -7.69 0.73 -12.81
N ARG A 309 -8.55 1.41 -13.58
CA ARG A 309 -8.70 1.21 -15.04
C ARG A 309 -8.91 -0.25 -15.47
N GLY A 310 -9.76 -0.96 -14.74
CA GLY A 310 -10.03 -2.38 -15.02
C GLY A 310 -8.88 -3.33 -14.68
N ARG A 311 -7.78 -2.84 -14.09
CA ARG A 311 -6.67 -3.67 -13.61
C ARG A 311 -6.73 -3.81 -12.09
N VAL A 312 -6.63 -5.05 -11.62
CA VAL A 312 -6.57 -5.34 -10.17
C VAL A 312 -5.21 -4.90 -9.62
N LYS A 313 -5.22 -3.96 -8.69
CA LYS A 313 -4.02 -3.47 -7.99
C LYS A 313 -3.90 -4.06 -6.58
N CYS A 314 -5.02 -4.42 -5.96
CA CYS A 314 -5.07 -5.01 -4.64
C CYS A 314 -6.25 -5.99 -4.56
N GLY A 315 -6.17 -7.04 -3.73
CA GLY A 315 -7.33 -7.85 -3.35
C GLY A 315 -8.17 -7.13 -2.29
N GLN A 316 -9.44 -7.52 -2.17
CA GLN A 316 -10.33 -7.05 -1.11
C GLN A 316 -10.03 -7.86 0.17
N TYR A 317 -9.08 -7.40 0.97
CA TYR A 317 -8.63 -8.11 2.19
C TYR A 317 -9.34 -7.63 3.48
N TRP A 318 -10.36 -6.80 3.35
CA TRP A 318 -11.24 -6.31 4.44
C TRP A 318 -12.62 -5.99 3.86
N GLU A 319 -13.66 -5.88 4.69
CA GLU A 319 -14.98 -5.44 4.23
C GLU A 319 -15.08 -3.92 4.20
N PRO A 320 -15.48 -3.27 3.09
CA PRO A 320 -15.66 -1.82 3.06
C PRO A 320 -16.98 -1.37 3.70
N THR A 321 -17.83 -2.31 4.14
CA THR A 321 -19.14 -2.03 4.73
C THR A 321 -19.07 -2.19 6.24
N GLU A 322 -19.65 -1.24 6.98
CA GLU A 322 -19.77 -1.32 8.44
C GLU A 322 -20.53 -2.58 8.88
N GLU A 323 -20.12 -3.14 10.01
CA GLU A 323 -20.66 -4.35 10.63
C GLU A 323 -20.50 -5.64 9.80
N SER A 324 -19.83 -5.58 8.64
CA SER A 324 -19.45 -6.75 7.84
C SER A 324 -18.08 -7.30 8.25
N SER A 325 -17.83 -8.58 7.96
CA SER A 325 -16.55 -9.24 8.22
C SER A 325 -16.13 -10.24 7.16
N LEU A 326 -14.83 -10.54 7.13
CA LEU A 326 -14.22 -11.60 6.34
C LEU A 326 -13.32 -12.47 7.22
N GLU A 327 -13.20 -13.75 6.86
CA GLU A 327 -12.29 -14.69 7.49
C GLU A 327 -11.11 -15.01 6.57
N PHE A 328 -9.91 -14.99 7.13
CA PHE A 328 -8.65 -15.25 6.44
C PHE A 328 -7.82 -16.25 7.25
N GLY A 329 -8.11 -17.55 7.09
CA GLY A 329 -7.53 -18.58 7.93
C GLY A 329 -7.91 -18.35 9.39
N ASP A 330 -6.92 -18.18 10.27
CA ASP A 330 -7.14 -17.98 11.71
C ASP A 330 -7.49 -16.55 12.11
N TYR A 331 -7.73 -15.66 11.15
CA TYR A 331 -8.00 -14.25 11.40
C TYR A 331 -9.39 -13.87 10.93
N HIS A 332 -10.23 -13.43 11.87
CA HIS A 332 -11.53 -12.83 11.57
C HIS A 332 -11.39 -11.31 11.61
N VAL A 333 -11.73 -10.64 10.52
CA VAL A 333 -11.56 -9.19 10.34
C VAL A 333 -12.92 -8.56 10.17
N ARG A 334 -13.35 -7.76 11.16
CA ARG A 334 -14.63 -7.07 11.18
C ARG A 334 -14.44 -5.58 11.00
N THR A 335 -15.23 -4.98 10.13
CA THR A 335 -15.26 -3.53 9.94
C THR A 335 -16.26 -2.92 10.90
N ILE A 336 -15.76 -2.13 11.84
CA ILE A 336 -16.56 -1.51 12.90
C ILE A 336 -17.19 -0.21 12.43
N SER A 337 -16.40 0.63 11.76
CA SER A 337 -16.87 1.92 11.26
C SER A 337 -16.08 2.33 10.04
N VAL A 338 -16.68 3.15 9.19
CA VAL A 338 -16.06 3.71 7.98
C VAL A 338 -16.31 5.22 7.92
N GLU A 339 -15.23 5.98 7.91
CA GLU A 339 -15.24 7.44 7.75
C GLU A 339 -14.80 7.81 6.33
N CYS A 340 -15.68 8.46 5.58
CA CYS A 340 -15.40 8.96 4.24
C CYS A 340 -14.97 10.43 4.29
N ASN A 341 -13.72 10.70 3.92
CA ASN A 341 -13.21 12.05 3.70
C ASN A 341 -13.08 12.31 2.19
N GLU A 342 -12.79 13.55 1.81
CA GLU A 342 -12.64 13.94 0.40
C GLU A 342 -11.53 13.15 -0.30
N ASP A 343 -10.36 13.04 0.35
CA ASP A 343 -9.16 12.45 -0.26
C ASP A 343 -8.82 11.03 0.20
N TYR A 344 -9.52 10.53 1.21
CA TYR A 344 -9.24 9.23 1.81
C TYR A 344 -10.46 8.67 2.55
N MET A 345 -10.42 7.37 2.82
CA MET A 345 -11.37 6.67 3.68
C MET A 345 -10.62 6.04 4.85
N VAL A 346 -11.27 5.99 6.02
CA VAL A 346 -10.71 5.35 7.22
C VAL A 346 -11.68 4.28 7.70
N ALA A 347 -11.22 3.03 7.78
CA ALA A 347 -11.97 1.96 8.40
C ALA A 347 -11.36 1.62 9.77
N SER A 348 -12.19 1.54 10.81
CA SER A 348 -11.80 0.95 12.09
C SER A 348 -12.08 -0.55 12.02
N LEU A 349 -11.03 -1.35 12.17
CA LEU A 349 -11.10 -2.80 12.04
C LEU A 349 -10.86 -3.48 13.39
N GLU A 350 -11.66 -4.49 13.67
CA GLU A 350 -11.45 -5.45 14.75
C GLU A 350 -10.85 -6.72 14.15
N LEU A 351 -9.61 -7.01 14.55
CA LEU A 351 -8.85 -8.19 14.14
C LEU A 351 -8.87 -9.19 15.30
N ARG A 352 -9.55 -10.33 15.11
CA ARG A 352 -9.60 -11.42 16.08
C ARG A 352 -8.77 -12.60 15.60
N ASN A 353 -7.86 -13.07 16.44
CA ASN A 353 -7.15 -14.33 16.23
C ASN A 353 -8.02 -15.46 16.77
N ILE A 354 -8.54 -16.31 15.89
CA ILE A 354 -9.53 -17.36 16.19
C ILE A 354 -8.92 -18.45 17.08
N LYS A 355 -7.61 -18.71 16.96
CA LYS A 355 -6.90 -19.73 17.76
C LYS A 355 -6.75 -19.32 19.23
N THR A 356 -6.49 -18.03 19.48
CA THR A 356 -6.19 -17.50 20.83
C THR A 356 -7.37 -16.75 21.46
N ASP A 357 -8.38 -16.41 20.67
CA ASP A 357 -9.50 -15.55 21.03
C ASP A 357 -9.11 -14.10 21.40
N GLU A 358 -7.86 -13.72 21.16
CA GLU A 358 -7.41 -12.34 21.35
C GLU A 358 -7.96 -11.42 20.24
N VAL A 359 -8.26 -10.18 20.63
CA VAL A 359 -8.82 -9.16 19.73
C VAL A 359 -7.94 -7.91 19.78
N ARG A 360 -7.65 -7.34 18.61
CA ARG A 360 -6.88 -6.10 18.45
C ARG A 360 -7.60 -5.15 17.50
N ASN A 361 -7.47 -3.86 17.74
CA ASN A 361 -7.99 -2.82 16.87
C ASN A 361 -6.91 -2.36 15.88
N VAL A 362 -7.27 -2.29 14.60
CA VAL A 362 -6.40 -1.82 13.52
C VAL A 362 -7.10 -0.70 12.76
N SER A 363 -6.41 0.41 12.51
CA SER A 363 -6.95 1.53 11.73
C SER A 363 -6.44 1.43 10.29
N HIS A 364 -7.36 1.27 9.34
CA HIS A 364 -7.05 1.15 7.91
C HIS A 364 -7.35 2.45 7.18
N TRP A 365 -6.36 2.98 6.47
CA TRP A 365 -6.40 4.28 5.81
C TRP A 365 -6.19 4.11 4.32
N GLN A 366 -7.24 4.35 3.53
CA GLN A 366 -7.17 4.28 2.07
C GLN A 366 -7.15 5.67 1.45
N PHE A 367 -6.02 6.06 0.87
CA PHE A 367 -5.92 7.29 0.07
C PHE A 367 -6.56 7.07 -1.31
N THR A 368 -7.56 7.89 -1.66
CA THR A 368 -8.42 7.71 -2.85
C THR A 368 -8.17 8.74 -3.95
N SER A 369 -7.47 9.84 -3.63
CA SER A 369 -7.16 10.95 -4.52
C SER A 369 -5.85 10.83 -5.30
N TRP A 370 -5.15 9.69 -5.22
CA TRP A 370 -3.99 9.49 -6.09
C TRP A 370 -4.48 9.26 -7.53
N PRO A 371 -4.04 10.07 -8.52
CA PRO A 371 -4.53 9.96 -9.89
C PRO A 371 -4.02 8.69 -10.58
N ASP A 372 -4.84 8.12 -11.44
CA ASP A 372 -4.45 6.91 -12.17
C ASP A 372 -3.25 7.14 -13.13
N TYR A 373 -3.00 8.37 -13.61
CA TYR A 373 -1.78 8.76 -14.35
C TYR A 373 -0.93 9.70 -13.48
N GLY A 374 0.38 9.42 -13.41
CA GLY A 374 1.35 10.34 -12.82
C GLY A 374 1.20 10.51 -11.29
N VAL A 375 1.23 11.77 -10.86
CA VAL A 375 1.25 12.21 -9.47
C VAL A 375 0.18 13.29 -9.25
N PRO A 376 -0.29 13.49 -7.99
CA PRO A 376 -1.19 14.60 -7.68
C PRO A 376 -0.63 15.94 -8.14
N SER A 377 -1.50 16.84 -8.64
CA SER A 377 -1.10 18.18 -9.09
C SER A 377 -0.73 19.11 -7.93
N SER A 378 -1.30 18.89 -6.75
CA SER A 378 -0.90 19.48 -5.46
C SER A 378 -0.62 18.37 -4.47
N ALA A 379 0.37 18.58 -3.61
CA ALA A 379 0.71 17.64 -2.56
C ALA A 379 -0.19 17.77 -1.32
N MET A 380 -0.99 18.83 -1.19
CA MET A 380 -1.73 19.12 0.05
C MET A 380 -2.61 17.95 0.52
N ALA A 381 -3.33 17.28 -0.39
CA ALA A 381 -4.13 16.11 -0.05
C ALA A 381 -3.28 14.99 0.58
N MET A 382 -2.11 14.71 -0.02
CA MET A 382 -1.17 13.70 0.49
C MET A 382 -0.53 14.13 1.81
N LEU A 383 -0.16 15.41 1.95
CA LEU A 383 0.45 15.96 3.17
C LEU A 383 -0.53 15.94 4.35
N ASN A 384 -1.79 16.34 4.12
CA ASN A 384 -2.86 16.27 5.11
C ASN A 384 -3.13 14.82 5.52
N PHE A 385 -3.22 13.90 4.55
CA PHE A 385 -3.39 12.47 4.80
C PHE A 385 -2.25 11.90 5.65
N LEU A 386 -0.99 12.20 5.29
CA LEU A 386 0.20 11.78 6.04
C LEU A 386 0.17 12.30 7.48
N GLN A 387 -0.16 13.58 7.69
CA GLN A 387 -0.28 14.15 9.03
C GLN A 387 -1.35 13.41 9.85
N LYS A 388 -2.50 13.09 9.25
CA LYS A 388 -3.59 12.36 9.93
C LYS A 388 -3.21 10.93 10.29
N VAL A 389 -2.47 10.24 9.41
CA VAL A 389 -1.90 8.92 9.70
C VAL A 389 -0.96 8.96 10.89
N ARG A 390 -0.07 9.96 10.97
CA ARG A 390 0.84 10.15 12.12
C ARG A 390 0.09 10.40 13.42
N GLU A 391 -0.89 11.31 13.39
CA GLU A 391 -1.74 11.61 14.54
C GLU A 391 -2.44 10.34 15.04
N LYS A 392 -2.97 9.52 14.12
CA LYS A 392 -3.63 8.26 14.47
C LYS A 392 -2.67 7.23 15.04
N GLN A 393 -1.49 7.05 14.45
CA GLN A 393 -0.45 6.17 14.99
C GLN A 393 -0.09 6.59 16.42
N ALA A 394 0.21 7.88 16.64
CA ALA A 394 0.56 8.39 17.97
C ALA A 394 -0.56 8.15 18.99
N GLN A 395 -1.82 8.40 18.60
CA GLN A 395 -2.99 8.13 19.44
C GLN A 395 -3.10 6.65 19.84
N LEU A 396 -2.97 5.74 18.88
CA LEU A 396 -3.10 4.30 19.14
C LEU A 396 -1.94 3.77 19.98
N VAL A 397 -0.72 4.26 19.76
CA VAL A 397 0.47 3.91 20.56
C VAL A 397 0.29 4.37 22.00
N GLN A 398 -0.20 5.60 22.21
CA GLN A 398 -0.54 6.07 23.56
C GLN A 398 -1.58 5.16 24.23
N GLY A 399 -2.55 4.67 23.45
CA GLY A 399 -3.57 3.72 23.93
C GLY A 399 -3.04 2.36 24.34
N LEU A 400 -1.88 1.92 23.84
CA LEU A 400 -1.23 0.68 24.29
C LEU A 400 -0.65 0.80 25.71
N GLY A 401 -0.25 2.00 26.14
CA GLY A 401 0.38 2.22 27.44
C GLY A 401 1.54 1.26 27.69
N ASP A 402 1.59 0.68 28.89
CA ASP A 402 2.66 -0.21 29.33
C ASP A 402 2.70 -1.57 28.60
N THR A 403 1.70 -1.89 27.78
CA THR A 403 1.69 -3.14 26.98
C THR A 403 2.64 -3.07 25.77
N TRP A 404 3.11 -1.87 25.41
CA TRP A 404 4.07 -1.67 24.33
C TRP A 404 5.46 -1.31 24.86
N ALA A 405 6.40 -2.25 24.71
CA ALA A 405 7.80 -2.07 25.11
C ALA A 405 8.75 -1.72 23.95
N GLY A 406 8.21 -1.45 22.75
CA GLY A 406 9.01 -1.13 21.56
C GLY A 406 9.33 0.36 21.43
N HIS A 407 9.61 0.81 20.20
CA HIS A 407 9.94 2.20 19.93
C HIS A 407 8.82 3.17 20.38
N PRO A 408 9.11 4.35 20.95
CA PRO A 408 8.07 5.28 21.46
C PRO A 408 7.11 5.81 20.39
N ARG A 409 7.48 5.75 19.10
CA ARG A 409 6.59 6.04 17.96
C ARG A 409 5.74 4.83 17.52
N GLY A 410 5.80 3.72 18.26
CA GLY A 410 4.97 2.55 18.05
C GLY A 410 5.57 1.43 17.19
N PRO A 411 4.76 0.38 16.95
CA PRO A 411 5.07 -0.68 15.98
C PRO A 411 5.08 -0.14 14.55
N PRO A 412 5.58 -0.91 13.57
CA PRO A 412 5.65 -0.49 12.18
C PRO A 412 4.27 -0.10 11.61
N ILE A 413 4.22 0.99 10.83
CA ILE A 413 3.06 1.28 9.99
C ILE A 413 3.17 0.46 8.71
N VAL A 414 2.13 -0.31 8.37
CA VAL A 414 2.12 -1.02 7.09
C VAL A 414 1.71 -0.06 5.98
N VAL A 415 2.54 0.08 4.96
CA VAL A 415 2.26 0.94 3.81
C VAL A 415 2.29 0.11 2.55
N HIS A 416 1.21 0.14 1.76
CA HIS A 416 1.14 -0.61 0.52
C HIS A 416 0.47 0.18 -0.61
N CYS A 417 0.77 -0.25 -1.83
CA CYS A 417 0.12 0.19 -3.05
C CYS A 417 -0.23 -1.06 -3.86
N SER A 418 0.04 -1.06 -5.17
CA SER A 418 -0.03 -2.29 -5.97
C SER A 418 1.20 -3.18 -5.74
N ALA A 419 2.39 -2.68 -6.04
CA ALA A 419 3.64 -3.43 -5.95
C ALA A 419 4.45 -3.15 -4.66
N GLY A 420 4.02 -2.19 -3.84
CA GLY A 420 4.72 -1.79 -2.62
C GLY A 420 6.04 -1.06 -2.87
N ILE A 421 6.14 -0.27 -3.95
CA ILE A 421 7.38 0.45 -4.30
C ILE A 421 7.15 1.90 -4.76
N GLY A 422 6.16 2.16 -5.62
CA GLY A 422 5.91 3.49 -6.20
C GLY A 422 5.30 4.46 -5.20
N ARG A 423 3.96 4.47 -5.10
CA ARG A 423 3.21 5.34 -4.18
C ARG A 423 3.59 5.11 -2.70
N THR A 424 3.85 3.85 -2.33
CA THR A 424 4.39 3.46 -1.03
C THR A 424 5.73 4.15 -0.74
N GLY A 425 6.68 4.08 -1.68
CA GLY A 425 7.97 4.74 -1.52
C GLY A 425 7.83 6.25 -1.42
N THR A 426 6.91 6.86 -2.18
CA THR A 426 6.62 8.30 -2.11
C THR A 426 6.11 8.70 -0.74
N PHE A 427 5.10 7.98 -0.21
CA PHE A 427 4.57 8.25 1.13
C PHE A 427 5.66 8.19 2.20
N ILE A 428 6.45 7.10 2.21
CA ILE A 428 7.52 6.89 3.19
C ILE A 428 8.62 7.95 3.06
N THR A 429 9.03 8.30 1.84
CA THR A 429 10.05 9.34 1.58
C THR A 429 9.61 10.69 2.12
N LEU A 430 8.35 11.08 1.87
CA LEU A 430 7.79 12.32 2.39
C LEU A 430 7.77 12.31 3.92
N ASP A 431 7.35 11.22 4.53
CA ASP A 431 7.30 11.12 5.99
C ASP A 431 8.70 11.31 6.62
N ILE A 432 9.70 10.61 6.11
CA ILE A 432 11.07 10.72 6.61
C ILE A 432 11.60 12.15 6.44
N CYS A 433 11.47 12.72 5.25
CA CYS A 433 12.00 14.05 4.96
C CYS A 433 11.29 15.15 5.75
N ILE A 434 9.97 15.06 5.90
CA ILE A 434 9.19 15.99 6.72
C ILE A 434 9.58 15.86 8.20
N SER A 435 9.71 14.64 8.72
CA SER A 435 10.13 14.41 10.12
C SER A 435 11.49 15.05 10.40
N ARG A 436 12.46 14.87 9.48
CA ARG A 436 13.80 15.46 9.61
C ARG A 436 13.77 16.98 9.49
N LEU A 437 12.96 17.51 8.58
CA LEU A 437 12.79 18.94 8.40
C LEU A 437 12.19 19.60 9.66
N GLU A 438 11.20 18.96 10.27
CA GLU A 438 10.57 19.42 11.53
C GLU A 438 11.54 19.38 12.73
N ASP A 439 12.41 18.37 12.80
CA ASP A 439 13.33 18.18 13.93
C ASP A 439 14.59 19.06 13.84
N VAL A 440 15.29 19.03 12.69
CA VAL A 440 16.62 19.64 12.54
C VAL A 440 16.71 20.68 11.42
N GLY A 441 15.59 21.03 10.78
CA GLY A 441 15.54 22.09 9.76
C GLY A 441 16.20 21.73 8.43
N THR A 442 16.49 20.45 8.17
CA THR A 442 17.12 19.98 6.93
C THR A 442 16.43 18.73 6.38
N ALA A 443 16.59 18.46 5.08
CA ALA A 443 16.12 17.21 4.46
C ALA A 443 17.07 16.77 3.32
N ASP A 444 17.05 15.48 3.02
CA ASP A 444 17.77 14.89 1.89
C ASP A 444 16.86 13.88 1.16
N ILE A 445 16.19 14.32 0.09
CA ILE A 445 15.28 13.46 -0.68
C ILE A 445 16.08 12.36 -1.39
N ARG A 446 17.25 12.67 -1.94
CA ARG A 446 18.08 11.70 -2.67
C ARG A 446 18.56 10.61 -1.73
N GLY A 447 19.24 10.98 -0.64
CA GLY A 447 19.76 10.05 0.35
C GLY A 447 18.65 9.21 0.98
N THR A 448 17.49 9.82 1.27
CA THR A 448 16.31 9.09 1.77
C THR A 448 15.83 8.03 0.79
N VAL A 449 15.67 8.37 -0.50
CA VAL A 449 15.24 7.40 -1.52
C VAL A 449 16.28 6.30 -1.70
N GLU A 450 17.57 6.62 -1.74
CA GLU A 450 18.64 5.64 -1.85
C GLU A 450 18.64 4.66 -0.65
N LYS A 451 18.44 5.17 0.58
CA LYS A 451 18.34 4.32 1.79
C LYS A 451 17.07 3.48 1.79
N ILE A 452 15.90 4.02 1.43
CA ILE A 452 14.69 3.20 1.30
C ILE A 452 14.93 2.10 0.26
N ARG A 453 15.62 2.40 -0.85
CA ARG A 453 15.93 1.41 -1.91
C ARG A 453 16.92 0.34 -1.51
N SER A 454 17.72 0.53 -0.45
CA SER A 454 18.56 -0.54 0.12
C SER A 454 17.78 -1.48 1.05
N GLN A 455 16.57 -1.08 1.47
CA GLN A 455 15.69 -1.88 2.34
C GLN A 455 14.48 -2.46 1.59
N ARG A 456 13.91 -1.70 0.66
CA ARG A 456 12.86 -2.11 -0.27
C ARG A 456 13.28 -1.77 -1.69
N ALA A 457 13.76 -2.79 -2.40
CA ALA A 457 14.24 -2.67 -3.77
C ALA A 457 13.25 -1.89 -4.65
N TYR A 458 13.78 -1.07 -5.55
CA TYR A 458 13.01 -0.35 -6.56
C TYR A 458 12.00 0.71 -6.03
N SER A 459 12.03 1.04 -4.73
CA SER A 459 11.21 2.12 -4.16
C SER A 459 11.40 3.45 -4.89
N ILE A 460 10.28 4.17 -5.10
CA ILE A 460 10.10 5.21 -6.13
C ILE A 460 10.31 4.60 -7.53
N GLN A 461 9.20 4.43 -8.26
CA GLN A 461 9.20 3.69 -9.53
C GLN A 461 9.28 4.60 -10.75
N MET A 462 8.66 5.78 -10.68
CA MET A 462 8.56 6.70 -11.81
C MET A 462 9.29 8.02 -11.54
N PRO A 463 9.90 8.66 -12.56
CA PRO A 463 10.58 9.95 -12.38
C PRO A 463 9.67 11.02 -11.79
N ASP A 464 8.40 11.06 -12.20
CA ASP A 464 7.42 12.00 -11.68
C ASP A 464 7.17 11.84 -10.17
N GLN A 465 7.28 10.62 -9.64
CA GLN A 465 7.16 10.39 -8.19
C GLN A 465 8.36 10.98 -7.43
N TYR A 466 9.57 10.88 -8.01
CA TYR A 466 10.77 11.48 -7.43
C TYR A 466 10.67 13.01 -7.44
N VAL A 467 10.31 13.58 -8.59
CA VAL A 467 10.05 15.03 -8.73
C VAL A 467 8.98 15.49 -7.73
N PHE A 468 7.89 14.74 -7.61
CA PHE A 468 6.82 15.04 -6.67
C PHE A 468 7.31 15.06 -5.21
N CYS A 469 8.24 14.19 -4.81
CA CYS A 469 8.79 14.22 -3.45
C CYS A 469 9.46 15.57 -3.13
N HIS A 470 10.21 16.15 -4.08
CA HIS A 470 10.81 17.48 -3.92
C HIS A 470 9.76 18.59 -3.84
N LEU A 471 8.82 18.61 -4.79
CA LEU A 471 7.79 19.65 -4.86
C LEU A 471 6.87 19.62 -3.63
N ALA A 472 6.47 18.42 -3.19
CA ALA A 472 5.65 18.22 -2.01
C ALA A 472 6.35 18.67 -0.72
N LEU A 473 7.66 18.45 -0.58
CA LEU A 473 8.41 18.94 0.58
C LEU A 473 8.48 20.49 0.60
N ILE A 474 8.65 21.12 -0.56
CA ILE A 474 8.62 22.58 -0.69
C ILE A 474 7.22 23.13 -0.36
N GLU A 475 6.18 22.51 -0.90
CA GLU A 475 4.78 22.87 -0.63
C GLU A 475 4.44 22.71 0.86
N TYR A 476 4.90 21.62 1.49
CA TYR A 476 4.80 21.43 2.94
C TYR A 476 5.46 22.59 3.70
N ALA A 477 6.72 22.90 3.40
CA ALA A 477 7.44 23.96 4.10
C ALA A 477 6.80 25.34 3.93
N TYR A 478 6.27 25.65 2.75
CA TYR A 478 5.51 26.86 2.50
C TYR A 478 4.22 26.89 3.33
N SER A 479 3.45 25.80 3.34
CA SER A 479 2.19 25.69 4.11
C SER A 479 2.39 25.85 5.62
N ARG A 480 3.58 25.51 6.14
CA ARG A 480 3.96 25.63 7.56
C ARG A 480 4.64 26.96 7.90
N GLY A 481 4.77 27.87 6.94
CA GLY A 481 5.44 29.17 7.15
C GLY A 481 6.96 29.08 7.33
N MET A 482 7.58 27.95 6.98
CA MET A 482 9.04 27.79 6.96
C MET A 482 9.66 28.51 5.76
N LEU A 483 8.87 28.75 4.71
CA LEU A 483 9.22 29.58 3.56
C LEU A 483 8.21 30.73 3.44
N GLN A 484 8.69 31.95 3.20
CA GLN A 484 7.81 33.11 2.95
C GLN A 484 7.35 33.17 1.48
N THR A 485 8.22 32.78 0.55
CA THR A 485 7.97 32.76 -0.89
C THR A 485 8.61 31.52 -1.49
N VAL A 486 8.03 31.04 -2.58
CA VAL A 486 8.57 29.94 -3.39
C VAL A 486 8.72 30.44 -4.82
N ASP A 487 9.95 30.51 -5.30
CA ASP A 487 10.26 30.86 -6.69
C ASP A 487 10.83 29.64 -7.40
N LEU A 488 9.99 29.01 -8.21
CA LEU A 488 10.33 27.91 -9.12
C LEU A 488 10.13 28.32 -10.58
N ALA A 489 10.26 29.61 -10.90
CA ALA A 489 10.21 30.07 -12.29
C ALA A 489 11.25 29.33 -13.14
N GLY A 490 10.84 28.86 -14.31
CA GLY A 490 11.68 28.06 -15.21
C GLY A 490 11.76 26.56 -14.88
N PHE A 491 11.08 26.08 -13.82
CA PHE A 491 11.19 24.67 -13.40
C PHE A 491 10.78 23.66 -14.48
N ASP A 492 9.70 23.95 -15.21
CA ASP A 492 9.18 23.10 -16.31
C ASP A 492 9.67 23.57 -17.70
N GLU A 493 10.55 24.58 -17.78
CA GLU A 493 11.10 25.00 -19.07
C GLU A 493 11.97 23.86 -19.63
N ARG A 494 11.68 23.48 -20.88
CA ARG A 494 12.53 22.54 -21.62
C ARG A 494 13.84 23.27 -21.90
N GLU A 495 14.97 22.62 -21.60
CA GLU A 495 16.25 23.12 -22.09
C GLU A 495 16.10 23.38 -23.61
N PRO A 496 16.39 24.59 -24.09
CA PRO A 496 16.39 24.85 -25.52
C PRO A 496 17.44 23.92 -26.14
N ASP A 497 16.95 23.02 -26.99
CA ASP A 497 17.65 22.03 -27.79
C ASP A 497 19.19 22.12 -27.74
N SER A 498 19.82 21.20 -27.02
CA SER A 498 21.18 20.80 -27.37
C SER A 498 21.11 20.02 -28.69
N GLU A 499 21.20 20.77 -29.79
CA GLU A 499 21.39 20.28 -31.18
C GLU A 499 22.50 19.22 -31.31
#